data_AF-A0A7S3AW11-F1
#
_entry.id   AF-A0A7S3AW11-F1
#
_cell.length_a   1.000
_cell.length_b   1.000
_cell.length_c   1.000
_cell.angle_alpha   90.00
_cell.angle_beta   90.00
_cell.angle_gamma   90.00
#
_symmetry.space_group_name_H-M   'P 1'
#
loop_
_entity.id
_entity.type
_entity.pdbx_description
1 polymer ?
#
loop_
_entity_poly.entity_id
_entity_poly.type
_entity_poly.pdbx_seq_one_letter_code
_entity_poly.pdbx_strand_id
1 'polypeptide(L)'
;LLMLTAATVLADTSDQERWPLIFAAGEGDADTVSSLIASGTDVMQRSKDGETALHVAGIRGDLRTVRALLAAGADVNAHTPAGTTMSMTPAMWATYHGHTEMVRLLLEAGANPGAENEHGKTLLEMAQEARQPAIETLLRKALDA
;
A
#
# COMPACT_ATOMS: atom_id res chain seq x y z
N LEU A 1 14.34 -35.90 33.31
CA LEU A 1 14.81 -34.57 32.88
C LEU A 1 15.39 -34.71 31.47
N LEU A 2 14.57 -34.48 30.45
CA LEU A 2 15.00 -34.21 29.08
C LEU A 2 13.82 -33.49 28.44
N MET A 3 13.97 -32.16 28.31
CA MET A 3 12.97 -31.28 27.73
C MET A 3 12.80 -31.62 26.26
N LEU A 4 11.77 -32.40 25.95
CA LEU A 4 11.25 -32.55 24.61
C LEU A 4 10.07 -31.56 24.51
N THR A 5 10.31 -30.37 23.96
CA THR A 5 9.29 -29.52 23.30
C THR A 5 9.95 -28.21 22.85
N ALA A 6 9.50 -27.72 21.70
CA ALA A 6 9.78 -26.40 21.12
C ALA A 6 11.05 -26.22 20.27
N ALA A 7 11.63 -27.30 19.72
CA ALA A 7 12.29 -27.18 18.42
C ALA A 7 11.21 -27.21 17.32
N THR A 8 10.57 -26.05 17.17
CA THR A 8 9.88 -25.53 15.99
C THR A 8 9.61 -26.55 14.89
N VAL A 9 8.42 -27.15 14.93
CA VAL A 9 7.74 -27.56 13.70
C VAL A 9 7.82 -26.37 12.75
N LEU A 10 8.46 -26.55 11.60
CA LEU A 10 8.44 -25.57 10.50
C LEU A 10 6.97 -25.39 10.11
N ALA A 11 6.28 -24.46 10.77
CA ALA A 11 4.95 -24.07 10.37
C ALA A 11 5.12 -23.33 9.04
N ASP A 12 4.68 -24.00 7.97
CA ASP A 12 4.19 -23.35 6.76
C ASP A 12 2.99 -22.48 7.17
N THR A 13 3.32 -21.38 7.85
CA THR A 13 2.35 -20.37 8.28
C THR A 13 1.92 -19.68 7.01
N SER A 14 0.61 -19.72 6.76
CA SER A 14 0.04 -19.08 5.59
C SER A 14 0.42 -17.59 5.57
N ASP A 15 0.48 -16.99 4.38
CA ASP A 15 0.76 -15.55 4.24
C ASP A 15 -0.23 -14.69 5.08
N GLN A 16 -1.45 -15.20 5.32
CA GLN A 16 -2.45 -14.60 6.21
C GLN A 16 -2.02 -14.57 7.67
N GLU A 17 -1.45 -15.65 8.19
CA GLU A 17 -0.96 -15.73 9.57
C GLU A 17 0.31 -14.92 9.76
N ARG A 18 1.12 -14.79 8.70
CA ARG A 18 2.39 -14.06 8.72
C ARG A 18 2.21 -12.54 8.61
N TRP A 19 1.26 -12.09 7.79
CA TRP A 19 0.99 -10.66 7.54
C TRP A 19 -0.50 -10.34 7.60
N PRO A 20 -1.14 -10.50 8.77
CA PRO A 20 -2.60 -10.38 8.90
C PRO A 20 -3.10 -8.99 8.51
N LEU A 21 -2.34 -7.92 8.81
CA LEU A 21 -2.71 -6.56 8.44
C LEU A 21 -2.67 -6.34 6.92
N ILE A 22 -1.64 -6.86 6.25
CA ILE A 22 -1.51 -6.76 4.79
C ILE A 22 -2.65 -7.55 4.13
N PHE A 23 -2.94 -8.77 4.61
CA PHE A 23 -4.03 -9.56 4.07
C PHE A 23 -5.40 -8.89 4.26
N ALA A 24 -5.73 -8.42 5.46
CA ALA A 24 -6.99 -7.72 5.72
C ALA A 24 -7.14 -6.45 4.87
N ALA A 25 -6.05 -5.69 4.71
CA ALA A 25 -6.03 -4.52 3.84
C ALA A 25 -6.21 -4.89 2.35
N GLY A 26 -5.58 -5.99 1.94
CA GLY A 26 -5.74 -6.60 0.63
C GLY A 26 -7.12 -7.17 0.38
N GLU A 27 -7.94 -7.40 1.41
CA GLU A 27 -9.37 -7.74 1.34
C GLU A 27 -10.32 -6.52 1.42
N GLY A 28 -9.81 -5.33 1.74
CA GLY A 28 -10.64 -4.16 2.01
C GLY A 28 -11.48 -4.29 3.28
N ASP A 29 -11.07 -5.14 4.22
CA ASP A 29 -11.75 -5.34 5.49
C ASP A 29 -11.30 -4.27 6.50
N ALA A 30 -11.87 -3.07 6.36
CA ALA A 30 -11.54 -1.92 7.20
C ALA A 30 -11.77 -2.17 8.70
N ASP A 31 -12.72 -3.04 9.06
CA ASP A 31 -13.05 -3.33 10.45
C ASP A 31 -11.98 -4.25 11.08
N THR A 32 -11.54 -5.27 10.34
CA THR A 32 -10.40 -6.11 10.73
C THR A 32 -9.10 -5.31 10.78
N VAL A 33 -8.84 -4.46 9.78
CA VAL A 33 -7.68 -3.56 9.75
C VAL A 33 -7.64 -2.67 11.00
N SER A 34 -8.77 -2.04 11.34
CA SER A 34 -8.86 -1.19 12.53
C SER A 34 -8.61 -1.98 13.82
N SER A 35 -9.12 -3.20 13.90
CA SER A 35 -8.93 -4.09 15.06
C SER A 35 -7.47 -4.52 15.22
N LEU A 36 -6.80 -4.87 14.11
CA LEU A 36 -5.37 -5.24 14.11
C LEU A 36 -4.48 -4.07 14.51
N ILE A 37 -4.75 -2.87 13.99
CA ILE A 37 -4.05 -1.64 14.40
C ILE A 37 -4.23 -1.39 15.90
N ALA A 38 -5.47 -1.51 16.42
CA ALA A 38 -5.77 -1.31 17.84
C ALA A 38 -5.07 -2.32 18.76
N SER A 39 -4.78 -3.53 18.27
CA SER A 39 -3.99 -4.54 19.00
C SER A 39 -2.47 -4.27 19.03
N GLY A 40 -2.01 -3.20 18.37
CA GLY A 40 -0.59 -2.84 18.30
C GLY A 40 0.18 -3.54 17.18
N THR A 41 -0.50 -4.00 16.13
CA THR A 41 0.19 -4.53 14.94
C THR A 41 1.06 -3.46 14.31
N ASP A 42 2.28 -3.82 13.89
CA ASP A 42 3.16 -2.91 13.16
C ASP A 42 2.59 -2.57 11.79
N VAL A 43 2.22 -1.30 11.60
CA VAL A 43 1.63 -0.75 10.37
C VAL A 43 2.66 -0.67 9.23
N MET A 44 3.96 -0.65 9.56
CA MET A 44 5.06 -0.55 8.60
C MET A 44 5.57 -1.91 8.11
N GLN A 45 4.94 -2.99 8.56
CA GLN A 45 5.31 -4.34 8.17
C GLN A 45 5.25 -4.51 6.64
N ARG A 46 6.21 -5.30 6.12
CA ARG A 46 6.31 -5.64 4.71
C ARG A 46 6.11 -7.14 4.48
N SER A 47 5.42 -7.48 3.38
CA SER A 47 5.32 -8.85 2.88
C SER A 47 6.66 -9.34 2.33
N LYS A 48 6.73 -10.62 1.91
CA LYS A 48 7.90 -11.15 1.19
C LYS A 48 8.21 -10.40 -0.11
N ASP A 49 7.18 -9.84 -0.73
CA ASP A 49 7.28 -9.05 -1.96
C ASP A 49 7.55 -7.57 -1.66
N GLY A 50 7.69 -7.23 -0.37
CA GLY A 50 8.00 -5.88 0.12
C GLY A 50 6.83 -4.91 0.10
N GLU A 51 5.61 -5.42 -0.14
CA GLU A 51 4.37 -4.64 -0.07
C GLU A 51 4.02 -4.31 1.38
N THR A 52 3.47 -3.12 1.60
CA THR A 52 2.83 -2.74 2.87
C THR A 52 1.33 -2.88 2.74
N ALA A 53 0.61 -2.84 3.87
CA ALA A 53 -0.85 -2.82 3.88
C ALA A 53 -1.43 -1.67 3.03
N LEU A 54 -0.72 -0.54 2.95
CA LEU A 54 -1.14 0.62 2.17
C LEU A 54 -1.05 0.38 0.65
N HIS A 55 -0.07 -0.42 0.18
CA HIS A 55 0.04 -0.78 -1.23
C HIS A 55 -1.18 -1.59 -1.68
N VAL A 56 -1.49 -2.67 -0.97
CA VAL A 56 -2.58 -3.59 -1.34
C VAL A 56 -3.97 -2.95 -1.18
N ALA A 57 -4.15 -2.08 -0.18
CA ALA A 57 -5.39 -1.29 -0.04
C ALA A 57 -5.56 -0.29 -1.18
N GLY A 58 -4.47 0.32 -1.64
CA GLY A 58 -4.45 1.23 -2.79
C GLY A 58 -4.91 0.54 -4.08
N ILE A 59 -4.52 -0.71 -4.31
CA ILE A 59 -4.94 -1.53 -5.45
C ILE A 59 -6.45 -1.80 -5.41
N ARG A 60 -6.99 -2.16 -4.25
CA ARG A 60 -8.44 -2.44 -4.09
C ARG A 60 -9.32 -1.19 -4.26
N GLY A 61 -8.78 0.00 -3.98
CA GLY A 61 -9.55 1.24 -4.00
C GLY A 61 -10.42 1.46 -2.77
N ASP A 62 -10.24 0.69 -1.68
CA ASP A 62 -11.01 0.89 -0.45
C ASP A 62 -10.47 2.05 0.39
N LEU A 63 -11.14 3.19 0.25
CA LEU A 63 -10.81 4.43 0.95
C LEU A 63 -10.94 4.32 2.48
N ARG A 64 -11.79 3.43 3.02
CA ARG A 64 -11.92 3.27 4.49
C ARG A 64 -10.66 2.65 5.06
N THR A 65 -10.21 1.55 4.47
CA THR A 65 -8.95 0.89 4.84
C THR A 65 -7.76 1.83 4.73
N VAL A 66 -7.64 2.56 3.60
CA VAL A 66 -6.52 3.49 3.40
C VAL A 66 -6.53 4.61 4.44
N ARG A 67 -7.70 5.18 4.77
CA ARG A 67 -7.80 6.18 5.86
C ARG A 67 -7.35 5.64 7.20
N ALA A 68 -7.75 4.41 7.55
CA ALA A 68 -7.34 3.79 8.81
C ALA A 68 -5.82 3.60 8.89
N LEU A 69 -5.20 3.12 7.80
CA LEU A 69 -3.75 2.92 7.72
C LEU A 69 -2.98 4.23 7.82
N LEU A 70 -3.40 5.27 7.08
CA LEU A 70 -2.76 6.59 7.13
C LEU A 70 -2.91 7.24 8.51
N ALA A 71 -4.08 7.13 9.14
CA ALA A 71 -4.30 7.62 10.51
C ALA A 71 -3.43 6.90 11.54
N ALA A 72 -3.09 5.64 11.29
CA ALA A 72 -2.15 4.86 12.10
C ALA A 72 -0.67 5.10 11.73
N GLY A 73 -0.41 6.06 10.84
CA GLY A 73 0.93 6.53 10.51
C GLY A 73 1.61 5.80 9.37
N ALA A 74 0.91 4.97 8.58
CA ALA A 74 1.50 4.27 7.44
C ALA A 74 2.28 5.21 6.50
N ASP A 75 3.44 4.76 6.03
CA ASP A 75 4.27 5.52 5.09
C ASP A 75 3.60 5.58 3.72
N VAL A 76 3.04 6.76 3.40
CA VAL A 76 2.35 7.06 2.14
C VAL A 76 3.27 6.96 0.91
N ASN A 77 4.59 7.11 1.11
CA ASN A 77 5.60 7.10 0.06
C ASN A 77 6.43 5.81 0.04
N ALA A 78 6.00 4.78 0.78
CA ALA A 78 6.68 3.49 0.79
C ALA A 78 6.79 2.94 -0.63
N HIS A 79 7.96 2.41 -0.97
CA HIS A 79 8.20 1.71 -2.23
C HIS A 79 8.27 0.21 -1.99
N THR A 80 7.77 -0.57 -2.96
CA THR A 80 8.12 -1.98 -3.11
C THR A 80 9.56 -2.13 -3.65
N PRO A 81 10.32 -3.16 -3.25
CA PRO A 81 11.64 -3.46 -3.81
C PRO A 81 11.55 -3.77 -5.31
N ALA A 82 12.54 -3.30 -6.07
CA ALA A 82 12.72 -3.69 -7.46
C ALA A 82 12.99 -5.19 -7.59
N GLY A 83 12.40 -5.83 -8.60
CA GLY A 83 12.68 -7.22 -9.00
C GLY A 83 11.52 -8.19 -8.83
N THR A 84 10.84 -8.20 -7.68
CA THR A 84 9.70 -9.11 -7.43
C THR A 84 8.42 -8.61 -8.11
N THR A 85 8.22 -7.29 -8.03
CA THR A 85 7.21 -6.52 -8.77
C THR A 85 7.88 -5.20 -9.22
N MET A 86 7.18 -4.42 -10.04
CA MET A 86 7.63 -3.06 -10.38
C MET A 86 7.70 -2.24 -9.08
N SER A 87 8.83 -1.58 -8.82
CA SER A 87 8.95 -0.70 -7.66
C SER A 87 7.95 0.44 -7.77
N MET A 88 6.92 0.41 -6.91
CA MET A 88 5.77 1.31 -6.98
C MET A 88 5.38 1.82 -5.60
N THR A 89 4.88 3.05 -5.53
CA THR A 89 4.23 3.61 -4.35
C THR A 89 2.73 3.28 -4.34
N PRO A 90 2.03 3.42 -3.20
CA PRO A 90 0.57 3.31 -3.16
C PRO A 90 -0.14 4.21 -4.17
N ALA A 91 0.36 5.44 -4.39
CA ALA A 91 -0.24 6.39 -5.34
C ALA A 91 -0.02 5.99 -6.79
N MET A 92 1.10 5.32 -7.10
CA MET A 92 1.33 4.72 -8.43
C MET A 92 0.38 3.56 -8.69
N TRP A 93 0.13 2.69 -7.70
CA TRP A 93 -0.86 1.61 -7.85
C TRP A 93 -2.27 2.17 -8.06
N ALA A 94 -2.68 3.16 -7.26
CA ALA A 94 -3.96 3.83 -7.43
C ALA A 94 -4.11 4.47 -8.83
N THR A 95 -3.05 5.10 -9.33
CA THR A 95 -3.00 5.66 -10.70
C THR A 95 -3.08 4.56 -11.76
N TYR A 96 -2.30 3.49 -11.63
CA TYR A 96 -2.31 2.37 -12.56
C TYR A 96 -3.72 1.76 -12.71
N HIS A 97 -4.47 1.67 -11.62
CA HIS A 97 -5.85 1.17 -11.60
C HIS A 97 -6.93 2.22 -11.90
N GLY A 98 -6.56 3.51 -12.05
CA GLY A 98 -7.51 4.59 -12.37
C GLY A 98 -8.37 5.05 -11.19
N HIS A 99 -7.97 4.74 -9.96
CA HIS A 99 -8.71 5.08 -8.73
C HIS A 99 -8.53 6.56 -8.37
N THR A 100 -9.22 7.43 -9.10
CA THR A 100 -9.08 8.90 -8.99
C THR A 100 -9.21 9.41 -7.56
N GLU A 101 -10.20 8.91 -6.83
CA GLU A 101 -10.46 9.33 -5.45
C GLU A 101 -9.39 8.83 -4.47
N MET A 102 -8.82 7.66 -4.74
CA MET A 102 -7.69 7.13 -3.97
C MET A 102 -6.43 7.96 -4.20
N VAL A 103 -6.15 8.35 -5.46
CA VAL A 103 -5.04 9.25 -5.79
C VAL A 103 -5.20 10.59 -5.06
N ARG A 104 -6.40 11.19 -5.11
CA ARG A 104 -6.70 12.43 -4.36
C ARG A 104 -6.39 12.27 -2.87
N LEU A 105 -6.87 11.19 -2.26
CA LEU A 105 -6.70 10.94 -0.85
C LEU A 105 -5.22 10.74 -0.46
N LEU A 106 -4.45 10.00 -1.27
CA LEU A 106 -3.03 9.79 -1.02
C LEU A 106 -2.23 11.10 -1.17
N LEU A 107 -2.55 11.95 -2.16
CA LEU A 107 -1.96 13.28 -2.32
C LEU A 107 -2.27 14.18 -1.11
N GLU A 108 -3.51 14.20 -0.63
CA GLU A 108 -3.91 14.92 0.59
C GLU A 108 -3.17 14.43 1.83
N ALA A 109 -2.76 13.16 1.84
CA ALA A 109 -1.96 12.55 2.90
C ALA A 109 -0.44 12.73 2.73
N GLY A 110 0.01 13.47 1.72
CA GLY A 110 1.44 13.77 1.50
C GLY A 110 2.17 12.79 0.59
N ALA A 111 1.45 12.04 -0.26
CA ALA A 111 2.09 11.31 -1.36
C ALA A 111 2.83 12.30 -2.27
N ASN A 112 4.06 11.95 -2.67
CA ASN A 112 4.85 12.77 -3.60
C ASN A 112 4.24 12.72 -5.02
N PRO A 113 3.68 13.82 -5.55
CA PRO A 113 3.08 13.83 -6.89
C PRO A 113 4.12 13.65 -8.02
N GLY A 114 5.39 13.90 -7.74
CA GLY A 114 6.51 13.71 -8.65
C GLY A 114 7.28 12.40 -8.42
N ALA A 115 6.71 11.42 -7.73
CA ALA A 115 7.38 10.14 -7.55
C ALA A 115 7.56 9.40 -8.89
N GLU A 116 8.69 8.72 -9.03
CA GLU A 116 9.08 7.97 -10.22
C GLU A 116 9.23 6.48 -9.87
N ASN A 117 8.77 5.60 -10.76
CA ASN A 117 9.02 4.17 -10.61
C ASN A 117 10.46 3.82 -11.04
N GLU A 118 10.83 2.54 -10.96
CA GLU A 118 12.16 2.06 -11.36
C GLU A 118 12.56 2.33 -12.83
N HIS A 119 11.61 2.69 -13.69
CA HIS A 119 11.85 3.07 -15.08
C HIS A 119 11.91 4.60 -15.28
N GLY A 120 11.89 5.39 -14.20
CA GLY A 120 11.84 6.85 -14.26
C GLY A 120 10.47 7.41 -14.65
N LYS A 121 9.41 6.59 -14.63
CA LYS A 121 8.08 7.00 -15.05
C LYS A 121 7.32 7.63 -13.87
N THR A 122 6.85 8.85 -14.07
CA THR A 122 6.09 9.64 -13.08
C THR A 122 4.62 9.22 -13.01
N LEU A 123 3.93 9.60 -11.94
CA LEU A 123 2.46 9.46 -11.85
C LEU A 123 1.75 10.16 -13.02
N LEU A 124 2.24 11.35 -13.43
CA LEU A 124 1.63 12.14 -14.50
C LEU A 124 1.70 11.40 -15.84
N GLU A 125 2.87 10.83 -16.17
CA GLU A 125 3.05 10.02 -17.38
C GLU A 125 2.21 8.75 -17.34
N MET A 126 2.09 8.09 -16.18
CA MET A 126 1.20 6.95 -16.00
C MET A 126 -0.26 7.31 -16.30
N ALA A 127 -0.76 8.42 -15.77
CA ALA A 127 -2.12 8.89 -15.99
C ALA A 127 -2.37 9.26 -17.47
N GLN A 128 -1.41 9.89 -18.13
CA GLN A 128 -1.49 10.28 -19.54
C GLN A 128 -1.54 9.06 -20.46
N GLU A 129 -0.64 8.10 -20.28
CA GLU A 129 -0.62 6.87 -21.08
C GLU A 129 -1.90 6.05 -20.91
N ALA A 130 -2.42 5.99 -19.68
CA ALA A 130 -3.68 5.33 -19.38
C ALA A 130 -4.93 6.14 -19.76
N ARG A 131 -4.76 7.36 -20.29
CA ARG A 131 -5.84 8.29 -20.68
C ARG A 131 -6.82 8.59 -19.54
N GLN A 132 -6.27 8.93 -18.37
CA GLN A 132 -7.01 9.23 -17.14
C GLN A 132 -7.02 10.74 -16.86
N PRO A 133 -7.87 11.54 -17.53
CA PRO A 133 -7.82 13.00 -17.47
C PRO A 133 -8.13 13.58 -16.07
N ALA A 134 -8.93 12.87 -15.27
CA ALA A 134 -9.23 13.29 -13.90
C ALA A 134 -7.98 13.21 -13.00
N ILE A 135 -7.22 12.11 -13.10
CA ILE A 135 -5.97 11.94 -12.34
C ILE A 135 -4.89 12.89 -12.87
N GLU A 136 -4.79 13.06 -14.20
CA GLU A 136 -3.89 14.06 -14.80
C GLU A 136 -4.15 15.46 -14.20
N THR A 137 -5.41 15.88 -14.12
CA THR A 137 -5.78 17.19 -13.58
C THR A 137 -5.39 17.31 -12.10
N LEU A 138 -5.60 16.26 -11.30
CA LEU A 138 -5.20 16.23 -9.89
C LEU A 138 -3.68 16.36 -9.73
N LEU A 139 -2.91 15.61 -10.52
CA LEU A 139 -1.45 15.59 -10.43
C LEU A 139 -0.84 16.91 -10.87
N ARG A 140 -1.33 17.51 -11.96
CA ARG A 140 -0.89 18.85 -12.37
C ARG A 140 -1.09 19.87 -11.27
N LYS A 141 -2.28 19.90 -10.66
CA LYS A 141 -2.57 20.79 -9.54
C LYS A 141 -1.65 20.54 -8.35
N ALA A 142 -1.34 19.28 -8.05
CA ALA A 142 -0.46 18.93 -6.93
C ALA A 142 1.01 19.28 -7.19
N LEU A 143 1.47 19.23 -8.44
CA LEU A 143 2.84 19.63 -8.83
C LEU A 143 3.04 21.15 -8.81
N ASP A 144 1.97 21.92 -9.00
CA ASP A 144 2.00 23.38 -9.02
C ASP A 144 1.86 24.03 -7.61
N ALA A 145 1.66 23.23 -6.56
CA ALA A 145 1.40 23.68 -5.18
C ALA A 145 2.67 23.76 -4.32
#